data_AF-A0AAW1D5Z8-F1
#
_entry.id   AF-A0AAW1D5Z8-F1
#
_cell.length_a   1.000
_cell.length_b   1.000
_cell.length_c   1.000
_cell.angle_alpha   90.00
_cell.angle_beta   90.00
_cell.angle_gamma   90.00
#
_symmetry.space_group_name_H-M   'P 1'
#
loop_
_entity.id
_entity.type
_entity.pdbx_description
1 polymer ?
#
loop_
_entity_poly.entity_id
_entity_poly.type
_entity_poly.pdbx_seq_one_letter_code
_entity_poly.pdbx_strand_id
1 'polypeptide(L)'
;MFGRNDFLGEVLMPLENKVFDDPNYKFYTLQERSEMLEDFNCRGELIVGLKYETPDENSQSKKRPSKGCLYVLIKEAKNLPAVKSNGSSDPFCKSYLLPDKGRSSKQKAPVIRRTCNPAWHHTFTYHNISLDELSERSLELTIWDHDRLASNEFLGGVRLNMGTGKHQGKPVDWMDANGNEVTLWQRMIEKPNFWVESCLSLRPTLDLRTNSLT
;
A
#
# COMPACT_ATOMS: atom_id res chain seq x y z
N MET A 1 -47.81 -4.00 -4.86
CA MET A 1 -46.39 -3.59 -4.94
C MET A 1 -46.04 -2.97 -3.59
N PHE A 2 -45.19 -3.64 -2.81
CA PHE A 2 -44.77 -3.15 -1.49
C PHE A 2 -43.79 -1.99 -1.69
N GLY A 3 -44.07 -0.86 -1.04
CA GLY A 3 -43.23 0.35 -1.11
C GLY A 3 -41.83 0.09 -0.60
N ARG A 4 -40.82 0.62 -1.29
CA ARG A 4 -39.45 0.66 -0.78
C ARG A 4 -39.33 1.80 0.22
N ASN A 5 -38.45 1.66 1.20
CA ASN A 5 -38.15 2.74 2.14
C ASN A 5 -37.43 3.87 1.40
N ASP A 6 -37.96 5.09 1.51
CA ASP A 6 -37.33 6.29 0.99
C ASP A 6 -36.33 6.83 2.01
N PHE A 7 -35.14 7.19 1.52
CA PHE A 7 -34.08 7.75 2.35
C PHE A 7 -34.30 9.26 2.49
N LEU A 8 -34.40 9.74 3.73
CA LEU A 8 -34.67 11.15 4.03
C LEU A 8 -33.41 11.96 4.37
N GLY A 9 -32.29 11.28 4.63
CA GLY A 9 -31.00 11.92 4.97
C GLY A 9 -30.24 11.22 6.09
N GLU A 10 -29.00 11.63 6.31
CA GLU A 10 -28.12 11.14 7.39
C GLU A 10 -27.30 12.28 8.02
N VAL A 11 -26.62 11.99 9.13
CA VAL A 11 -25.70 12.92 9.79
C VAL A 11 -24.47 12.14 10.26
N LEU A 12 -23.29 12.52 9.80
CA LEU A 12 -22.01 12.02 10.30
C LEU A 12 -21.48 12.93 11.41
N MET A 13 -21.14 12.35 12.56
CA MET A 13 -20.60 13.07 13.70
C MET A 13 -19.19 12.56 14.04
N PRO A 14 -18.13 13.33 13.76
CA PRO A 14 -16.80 13.01 14.24
C PRO A 14 -16.78 12.96 15.77
N LEU A 15 -16.22 11.89 16.33
CA LEU A 15 -16.14 11.70 17.78
C LEU A 15 -14.87 12.30 18.39
N GLU A 16 -13.89 12.64 17.55
CA GLU A 16 -12.67 13.31 17.98
C GLU A 16 -13.03 14.68 18.58
N ASN A 17 -12.72 14.87 19.87
CA ASN A 17 -13.03 16.08 20.66
C ASN A 17 -14.53 16.32 20.93
N LYS A 18 -15.37 15.27 20.89
CA LYS A 18 -16.78 15.40 21.23
C LYS A 18 -17.00 15.37 22.75
N VAL A 19 -17.62 16.43 23.28
CA VAL A 19 -18.12 16.48 24.67
C VAL A 19 -19.55 15.94 24.69
N PHE A 20 -19.79 14.88 25.47
CA PHE A 20 -21.09 14.21 25.58
C PHE A 20 -21.94 14.73 26.75
N ASP A 21 -21.33 15.45 27.68
CA ASP A 21 -21.99 15.97 28.89
C ASP A 21 -22.50 17.42 28.72
N ASP A 22 -22.61 17.91 27.48
CA ASP A 22 -23.16 19.25 27.22
C ASP A 22 -24.70 19.21 27.42
N PRO A 23 -25.27 19.95 28.39
CA PRO A 23 -26.71 19.96 28.62
C PRO A 23 -27.50 20.66 27.51
N ASN A 24 -26.83 21.30 26.55
CA ASN A 24 -27.47 21.99 25.43
C ASN A 24 -27.76 21.05 24.25
N TYR A 25 -28.95 21.21 23.67
CA TYR A 25 -29.30 20.50 22.44
C TYR A 25 -28.50 21.03 21.26
N LYS A 26 -27.88 20.12 20.50
CA LYS A 26 -27.26 20.43 19.22
C LYS A 26 -28.08 19.83 18.08
N PHE A 27 -28.64 20.69 17.24
CA PHE A 27 -29.37 20.29 16.04
C PHE A 27 -28.39 20.02 14.89
N TYR A 28 -28.69 19.02 14.08
CA TYR A 28 -27.94 18.67 12.87
C TYR A 28 -28.88 18.61 11.68
N THR A 29 -28.52 19.29 10.61
CA THR A 29 -29.27 19.23 9.35
C THR A 29 -29.01 17.88 8.69
N LEU A 30 -30.08 17.17 8.32
CA LEU A 30 -29.99 15.95 7.52
C LEU A 30 -29.27 16.27 6.21
N GLN A 31 -28.24 15.49 5.91
CA GLN A 31 -27.49 15.56 4.67
C GLN A 31 -28.02 14.51 3.71
N GLU A 32 -27.84 14.72 2.41
CA GLU A 32 -28.04 13.67 1.42
C GLU A 32 -27.20 12.45 1.78
N ARG A 33 -27.54 11.28 1.22
CA ARG A 33 -26.79 10.06 1.52
C ARG A 33 -25.36 10.33 1.13
N SER A 34 -24.43 10.34 2.09
CA SER A 34 -23.05 10.16 1.72
C SER A 34 -23.05 8.77 1.09
N GLU A 35 -22.81 8.69 -0.22
CA GLU A 35 -22.15 7.49 -0.73
C GLU A 35 -21.03 7.26 0.28
N MET A 36 -21.05 6.12 1.00
CA MET A 36 -19.96 5.76 1.92
C MET A 36 -18.73 6.29 1.25
N LEU A 37 -18.02 7.25 1.85
CA LEU A 37 -16.87 7.87 1.21
C LEU A 37 -16.04 6.69 0.73
N GLU A 38 -16.19 6.31 -0.55
CA GLU A 38 -15.14 5.66 -1.29
C GLU A 38 -14.08 6.69 -1.01
N ASP A 39 -13.06 6.32 -0.23
CA ASP A 39 -11.93 7.20 -0.04
C ASP A 39 -11.60 7.62 -1.47
N PHE A 40 -11.94 8.84 -1.89
CA PHE A 40 -11.82 9.25 -3.30
C PHE A 40 -10.33 9.26 -3.71
N ASN A 41 -9.46 8.98 -2.74
CA ASN A 41 -8.05 8.69 -2.88
C ASN A 41 -7.70 7.20 -3.02
N CYS A 42 -8.51 6.22 -2.62
CA CYS A 42 -8.15 4.81 -2.77
C CYS A 42 -8.44 4.32 -4.20
N ARG A 43 -7.49 3.60 -4.80
CA ARG A 43 -7.64 2.99 -6.14
C ARG A 43 -7.77 1.47 -6.06
N GLY A 44 -8.57 1.01 -5.11
CA GLY A 44 -8.72 -0.41 -4.77
C GLY A 44 -7.77 -0.86 -3.67
N GLU A 45 -7.67 -2.17 -3.51
CA GLU A 45 -6.96 -2.81 -2.40
C GLU A 45 -5.89 -3.78 -2.91
N LEU A 46 -4.80 -3.92 -2.16
CA LEU A 46 -3.72 -4.87 -2.40
C LEU A 46 -3.56 -5.79 -1.19
N ILE A 47 -3.66 -7.09 -1.41
CA ILE A 47 -3.36 -8.11 -0.41
C ILE A 47 -1.91 -8.57 -0.61
N VAL A 48 -1.08 -8.30 0.40
CA VAL A 48 0.37 -8.55 0.36
C VAL A 48 0.86 -9.22 1.63
N GLY A 49 1.80 -10.16 1.48
CA GLY A 49 2.52 -10.79 2.57
C GLY A 49 4.00 -10.38 2.56
N LEU A 50 4.57 -10.13 3.73
CA LEU A 50 6.00 -9.89 3.92
C LEU A 50 6.61 -10.94 4.84
N LYS A 51 7.84 -11.35 4.56
CA LYS A 51 8.67 -12.15 5.47
C LYS A 51 10.12 -11.70 5.35
N TYR A 52 10.78 -11.43 6.45
CA TYR A 52 12.24 -11.35 6.48
C TYR A 52 12.82 -12.64 7.02
N GLU A 53 13.71 -13.27 6.29
CA GLU A 53 14.43 -14.46 6.71
C GLU A 53 15.83 -14.07 7.18
N THR A 54 16.14 -14.42 8.43
CA THR A 54 17.47 -14.18 8.99
C THR A 54 18.50 -15.11 8.36
N PRO A 55 19.76 -14.68 8.25
CA PRO A 55 20.84 -15.54 7.76
C PRO A 55 20.98 -16.81 8.63
N ASP A 56 21.31 -17.92 7.98
CA ASP A 56 21.41 -19.23 8.62
C ASP A 56 22.70 -19.33 9.46
N GLU A 57 22.59 -19.28 10.79
CA GLU A 57 23.74 -19.29 11.71
C GLU A 57 24.49 -20.63 11.71
N ASN A 58 23.88 -21.71 11.23
CA ASN A 58 24.46 -23.06 11.22
C ASN A 58 25.38 -23.35 10.03
N SER A 59 25.50 -22.43 9.06
CA SER A 59 26.40 -22.60 7.93
C SER A 59 27.86 -22.36 8.37
N GLN A 60 28.60 -23.43 8.67
CA GLN A 60 30.01 -23.44 9.11
C GLN A 60 31.04 -22.85 8.11
N SER A 61 30.62 -22.00 7.16
CA SER A 61 31.48 -21.39 6.16
C SER A 61 31.43 -19.86 6.16
N LYS A 62 32.50 -19.26 6.71
CA LYS A 62 33.18 -18.00 6.32
C LYS A 62 32.76 -16.66 6.96
N LYS A 63 33.65 -16.16 7.84
CA LYS A 63 34.35 -14.83 7.86
C LYS A 63 33.62 -13.50 7.60
N ARG A 64 32.31 -13.44 7.30
CA ARG A 64 31.54 -12.18 7.19
C ARG A 64 30.16 -12.37 7.80
N PRO A 65 29.58 -11.36 8.48
CA PRO A 65 28.18 -11.42 8.88
C PRO A 65 27.34 -11.63 7.62
N SER A 66 26.65 -12.77 7.58
CA SER A 66 25.68 -13.07 6.53
C SER A 66 24.49 -12.13 6.70
N LYS A 67 23.94 -11.61 5.59
CA LYS A 67 22.74 -10.77 5.62
C LYS A 67 21.54 -11.61 5.20
N GLY A 68 20.36 -11.25 5.69
CA GLY A 68 19.12 -11.96 5.42
C GLY A 68 18.47 -11.64 4.06
N CYS A 69 17.24 -12.13 3.90
CA CYS A 69 16.44 -12.01 2.68
C CYS A 69 15.04 -11.48 3.01
N LEU A 70 14.59 -10.45 2.30
CA LEU A 70 13.22 -9.96 2.34
C LEU A 70 12.40 -10.60 1.20
N TYR A 71 11.31 -11.27 1.56
CA TYR A 71 10.32 -11.83 0.65
C TYR A 71 9.05 -10.99 0.67
N VAL A 72 8.53 -10.70 -0.51
CA VAL A 72 7.32 -9.90 -0.71
C VAL A 72 6.36 -10.68 -1.61
N LEU A 73 5.34 -11.27 -1.01
CA LEU A 73 4.30 -12.03 -1.70
C LEU A 73 3.17 -11.10 -2.12
N ILE A 74 3.07 -10.84 -3.41
CA ILE A 74 1.93 -10.15 -4.02
C ILE A 74 0.84 -11.19 -4.30
N LYS A 75 -0.20 -11.23 -3.46
CA LYS A 75 -1.27 -12.24 -3.56
C LYS A 75 -2.25 -11.83 -4.65
N GLU A 76 -3.02 -10.78 -4.39
CA GLU A 76 -4.07 -10.30 -5.29
C GLU A 76 -4.33 -8.80 -5.05
N ALA A 77 -4.96 -8.15 -6.02
CA ALA A 77 -5.57 -6.84 -5.83
C ALA A 77 -7.06 -6.91 -6.15
N LYS A 78 -7.83 -6.00 -5.56
CA LYS A 78 -9.29 -5.94 -5.71
C LYS A 78 -9.74 -4.53 -6.07
N ASN A 79 -10.82 -4.45 -6.85
CA ASN A 79 -11.49 -3.20 -7.20
C ASN A 79 -10.55 -2.15 -7.82
N LEU A 80 -9.62 -2.59 -8.68
CA LEU A 80 -8.74 -1.67 -9.40
C LEU A 80 -9.55 -0.82 -10.41
N PRO A 81 -9.11 0.42 -10.70
CA PRO A 81 -9.76 1.26 -11.71
C PRO A 81 -9.80 0.55 -13.07
N ALA A 82 -10.97 0.57 -13.71
CA ALA A 82 -11.15 0.07 -15.08
C ALA A 82 -10.78 1.14 -16.10
N VAL A 83 -9.54 1.16 -16.57
CA VAL A 83 -9.04 2.24 -17.45
C VAL A 83 -9.23 1.94 -18.95
N LYS A 84 -9.53 0.70 -19.32
CA LYS A 84 -9.79 0.33 -20.72
C LYS A 84 -11.27 0.49 -21.07
N SER A 85 -11.53 0.79 -22.35
CA SER A 85 -12.88 0.98 -22.90
C SER A 85 -13.81 -0.24 -22.75
N ASN A 86 -13.25 -1.42 -22.52
CA ASN A 86 -14.01 -2.65 -22.26
C ASN A 86 -14.43 -2.81 -20.78
N GLY A 87 -14.22 -1.80 -19.93
CA GLY A 87 -14.54 -1.83 -18.51
C GLY A 87 -13.59 -2.71 -17.69
N SER A 88 -12.32 -2.83 -18.10
CA SER A 88 -11.31 -3.63 -17.37
C SER A 88 -9.92 -3.01 -17.44
N SER A 89 -8.94 -3.71 -16.87
CA SER A 89 -7.52 -3.40 -16.96
C SER A 89 -6.69 -4.65 -17.27
N ASP A 90 -5.45 -4.46 -17.68
CA ASP A 90 -4.41 -5.47 -17.81
C ASP A 90 -3.32 -5.27 -16.73
N PRO A 91 -3.65 -5.47 -15.43
CA PRO A 91 -2.80 -5.04 -14.33
C PRO A 91 -1.52 -5.88 -14.16
N PHE A 92 -0.45 -5.21 -13.73
CA PHE A 92 0.77 -5.83 -13.21
C PHE A 92 1.38 -5.01 -12.07
N CYS A 93 2.03 -5.70 -11.13
CA CYS A 93 2.74 -5.05 -10.02
C CYS A 93 4.23 -4.86 -10.35
N LYS A 94 4.78 -3.70 -10.01
CA LYS A 94 6.22 -3.44 -9.92
C LYS A 94 6.62 -3.30 -8.45
N SER A 95 7.84 -3.71 -8.14
CA SER A 95 8.42 -3.61 -6.79
C SER A 95 9.80 -2.98 -6.85
N TYR A 96 10.03 -2.01 -5.98
CA TYR A 96 11.33 -1.38 -5.72
C TYR A 96 11.63 -1.39 -4.23
N LEU A 97 12.90 -1.55 -3.87
CA LEU A 97 13.36 -1.36 -2.50
C LEU A 97 14.23 -0.10 -2.43
N LEU A 98 13.62 1.00 -2.06
CA LEU A 98 14.23 2.32 -2.03
C LEU A 98 15.33 2.39 -0.96
N PRO A 99 16.43 3.12 -1.21
CA PRO A 99 16.62 4.07 -2.32
C PRO A 99 17.00 3.46 -3.69
N ASP A 100 17.08 2.13 -3.82
CA ASP A 100 17.53 1.49 -5.06
C ASP A 100 16.44 1.56 -6.15
N LYS A 101 16.41 2.64 -6.94
CA LYS A 101 15.51 2.84 -8.10
C LYS A 101 16.10 2.44 -9.46
N GLY A 102 17.29 1.81 -9.46
CA GLY A 102 17.96 1.39 -10.69
C GLY A 102 17.16 0.39 -11.53
N ARG A 103 17.42 0.31 -12.85
CA ARG A 103 16.74 -0.69 -13.71
C ARG A 103 16.97 -2.14 -13.24
N SER A 104 18.11 -2.40 -12.60
CA SER A 104 18.49 -3.71 -12.07
C SER A 104 17.78 -4.10 -10.77
N SER A 105 17.27 -3.13 -9.98
CA SER A 105 16.57 -3.40 -8.71
C SER A 105 15.06 -3.57 -8.90
N LYS A 106 14.52 -3.18 -10.06
CA LYS A 106 13.11 -3.32 -10.39
C LYS A 106 12.73 -4.80 -10.54
N GLN A 107 11.78 -5.25 -9.74
CA GLN A 107 11.11 -6.53 -9.94
C GLN A 107 9.68 -6.29 -10.46
N LYS A 108 9.15 -7.22 -11.26
CA LYS A 108 7.83 -7.08 -11.89
C LYS A 108 7.11 -8.43 -11.92
N ALA A 109 5.83 -8.42 -11.53
CA ALA A 109 4.94 -9.55 -11.65
C ALA A 109 4.38 -9.65 -13.09
N PRO A 110 3.87 -10.83 -13.50
CA PRO A 110 3.20 -11.00 -14.78
C PRO A 110 2.01 -10.05 -14.97
N VAL A 111 1.67 -9.78 -16.22
CA VAL A 111 0.45 -9.06 -16.60
C VAL A 111 -0.71 -10.04 -16.58
N ILE A 112 -1.75 -9.75 -15.80
CA ILE A 112 -3.02 -10.47 -15.85
C ILE A 112 -3.96 -9.66 -16.70
N ARG A 113 -4.58 -10.28 -17.72
CA ARG A 113 -5.37 -9.54 -18.71
C ARG A 113 -6.83 -9.42 -18.32
N ARG A 114 -7.46 -8.31 -18.74
CA ARG A 114 -8.90 -8.09 -18.71
C ARG A 114 -9.53 -8.35 -17.34
N THR A 115 -8.95 -7.78 -16.29
CA THR A 115 -9.46 -7.89 -14.92
C THR A 115 -9.13 -6.66 -14.08
N CYS A 116 -10.06 -6.30 -13.20
CA CYS A 116 -9.83 -5.33 -12.11
C CYS A 116 -9.53 -6.02 -10.76
N ASN A 117 -9.49 -7.34 -10.75
CA ASN A 117 -9.26 -8.17 -9.57
C ASN A 117 -8.18 -9.24 -9.86
N PRO A 118 -6.92 -8.83 -10.16
CA PRO A 118 -5.87 -9.76 -10.50
C PRO A 118 -5.39 -10.57 -9.29
N ALA A 119 -5.17 -11.87 -9.48
CA ALA A 119 -4.43 -12.71 -8.56
C ALA A 119 -3.07 -13.07 -9.19
N TRP A 120 -1.98 -12.65 -8.56
CA TRP A 120 -0.62 -12.89 -9.06
C TRP A 120 0.06 -14.06 -8.36
N HIS A 121 -0.14 -14.21 -7.05
CA HIS A 121 0.59 -15.15 -6.19
C HIS A 121 2.11 -15.16 -6.47
N HIS A 122 2.68 -13.97 -6.65
CA HIS A 122 4.05 -13.78 -7.10
C HIS A 122 4.93 -13.26 -5.97
N THR A 123 6.08 -13.90 -5.75
CA THR A 123 7.02 -13.50 -4.70
C THR A 123 8.21 -12.77 -5.29
N PHE A 124 8.40 -11.52 -4.87
CA PHE A 124 9.62 -10.77 -5.05
C PHE A 124 10.61 -11.08 -3.92
N THR A 125 11.90 -11.16 -4.24
CA THR A 125 12.95 -11.50 -3.27
C THR A 125 14.09 -10.51 -3.34
N TYR A 126 14.40 -9.89 -2.21
CA TYR A 126 15.56 -9.01 -2.03
C TYR A 126 16.56 -9.67 -1.10
N HIS A 127 17.76 -9.93 -1.61
CA HIS A 127 18.82 -10.63 -0.88
C HIS A 127 19.81 -9.65 -0.26
N ASN A 128 20.59 -10.14 0.71
CA ASN A 128 21.71 -9.43 1.32
C ASN A 128 21.30 -8.11 2.02
N ILE A 129 20.24 -8.16 2.83
CA ILE A 129 19.74 -7.02 3.60
C ILE A 129 19.74 -7.37 5.10
N SER A 130 20.24 -6.49 5.96
CA SER A 130 20.11 -6.63 7.42
C SER A 130 18.79 -6.03 7.95
N LEU A 131 18.37 -6.43 9.15
CA LEU A 131 17.23 -5.81 9.85
C LEU A 131 17.45 -4.30 10.06
N ASP A 132 18.67 -3.89 10.43
CA ASP A 132 19.01 -2.47 10.61
C ASP A 132 18.84 -1.69 9.30
N GLU A 133 19.24 -2.26 8.17
CA GLU A 133 19.00 -1.63 6.87
C GLU A 133 17.51 -1.49 6.57
N LEU A 134 16.67 -2.48 6.92
CA LEU A 134 15.22 -2.40 6.69
C LEU A 134 14.54 -1.24 7.45
N SER A 135 15.11 -0.78 8.56
CA SER A 135 14.59 0.38 9.29
C SER A 135 14.68 1.69 8.50
N GLU A 136 15.63 1.78 7.57
CA GLU A 136 15.94 2.96 6.74
C GLU A 136 15.56 2.76 5.25
N ARG A 137 14.90 1.64 4.91
CA ARG A 137 14.49 1.29 3.55
C ARG A 137 12.97 1.46 3.38
N SER A 138 12.54 1.58 2.13
CA SER A 138 11.12 1.65 1.79
C SER A 138 10.80 0.71 0.64
N LEU A 139 9.88 -0.22 0.86
CA LEU A 139 9.34 -1.09 -0.18
C LEU A 139 8.21 -0.35 -0.89
N GLU A 140 8.43 -0.02 -2.16
CA GLU A 140 7.44 0.64 -3.02
C GLU A 140 6.80 -0.38 -3.96
N LEU A 141 5.49 -0.55 -3.83
CA LEU A 141 4.68 -1.43 -4.68
C LEU A 141 3.74 -0.57 -5.52
N THR A 142 3.81 -0.73 -6.84
CA THR A 142 2.97 0.05 -7.77
C THR A 142 2.29 -0.86 -8.76
N ILE A 143 0.99 -0.66 -8.96
CA ILE A 143 0.16 -1.40 -9.89
C ILE A 143 -0.06 -0.53 -11.12
N TRP A 144 0.08 -1.15 -12.28
CA TRP A 144 0.00 -0.48 -13.57
C TRP A 144 -0.88 -1.28 -14.52
N ASP A 145 -1.63 -0.57 -15.35
CA ASP A 145 -2.29 -1.14 -16.52
C ASP A 145 -1.28 -1.27 -17.66
N HIS A 146 -1.18 -2.46 -18.23
CA HIS A 146 -0.31 -2.67 -19.39
C HIS A 146 -0.99 -2.23 -20.68
N ASP A 147 -0.41 -1.23 -21.36
CA ASP A 147 -0.74 -0.90 -22.73
C ASP A 147 0.41 -1.28 -23.68
N ARG A 148 0.06 -1.88 -24.82
CA ARG A 148 1.03 -2.32 -25.84
C ARG A 148 1.37 -1.19 -26.82
N LEU A 149 0.42 -0.30 -27.08
CA LEU A 149 0.51 0.76 -28.09
C LEU A 149 0.72 2.14 -27.45
N ALA A 150 0.41 2.29 -26.16
CA ALA A 150 0.59 3.51 -25.38
C ALA A 150 1.50 3.30 -24.16
N SER A 151 1.66 4.34 -23.34
CA SER A 151 2.31 4.23 -22.04
C SER A 151 1.42 3.46 -21.06
N ASN A 152 2.03 2.63 -20.21
CA ASN A 152 1.31 1.98 -19.11
C ASN A 152 0.69 3.03 -18.18
N GLU A 153 -0.54 2.80 -17.73
CA GLU A 153 -1.26 3.71 -16.85
C GLU A 153 -1.09 3.32 -15.38
N PHE A 154 -0.96 4.30 -14.48
CA PHE A 154 -0.81 4.04 -13.05
C PHE A 154 -2.18 3.74 -12.42
N LEU A 155 -2.31 2.56 -11.80
CA LEU A 155 -3.54 2.13 -11.15
C LEU A 155 -3.52 2.35 -9.64
N GLY A 156 -2.37 2.58 -9.02
CA GLY A 156 -2.26 2.83 -7.59
C GLY A 156 -0.98 2.25 -7.00
N GLY A 157 -0.67 2.60 -5.75
CA GLY A 157 0.51 2.07 -5.08
C GLY A 157 0.52 2.27 -3.58
N VAL A 158 1.49 1.63 -2.92
CA VAL A 158 1.72 1.72 -1.48
C VAL A 158 3.23 1.82 -1.22
N ARG A 159 3.58 2.39 -0.07
CA ARG A 159 4.96 2.39 0.44
C ARG A 159 4.97 1.81 1.84
N LEU A 160 5.81 0.81 2.04
CA LEU A 160 5.96 0.07 3.28
C LEU A 160 7.32 0.44 3.88
N ASN A 161 7.31 1.20 4.96
CA ASN A 161 8.49 1.66 5.71
C ASN A 161 8.07 2.11 7.12
N MET A 162 9.04 2.62 7.89
CA MET A 162 8.81 3.08 9.27
C MET A 162 8.08 4.45 9.39
N GLY A 163 7.73 5.11 8.27
CA GLY A 163 6.98 6.38 8.28
C GLY A 163 7.76 7.57 8.85
N THR A 164 9.09 7.50 8.88
CA THR A 164 9.94 8.51 9.56
C THR A 164 10.06 9.83 8.79
N GLY A 165 9.67 9.84 7.52
CA GLY A 165 9.91 10.95 6.58
C GLY A 165 11.39 11.26 6.35
N LYS A 166 12.31 10.39 6.79
CA LYS A 166 13.75 10.63 6.78
C LYS A 166 14.55 9.40 6.39
N HIS A 167 15.64 9.62 5.67
CA HIS A 167 16.66 8.62 5.39
C HIS A 167 18.03 9.19 5.75
N GLN A 168 18.79 8.51 6.61
CA GLN A 168 20.09 8.98 7.11
C GLN A 168 20.01 10.40 7.69
N GLY A 169 18.93 10.69 8.42
CA GLY A 169 18.67 11.99 9.05
C GLY A 169 18.19 13.10 8.11
N LYS A 170 18.15 12.87 6.80
CA LYS A 170 17.68 13.87 5.81
C LYS A 170 16.21 13.63 5.45
N PRO A 171 15.39 14.67 5.32
CA PRO A 171 14.01 14.53 4.86
C PRO A 171 13.95 13.90 3.46
N VAL A 172 13.07 12.92 3.28
CA VAL A 172 12.79 12.26 2.00
C VAL A 172 11.29 12.03 1.85
N ASP A 173 10.80 12.08 0.61
CA ASP A 173 9.38 11.94 0.27
C ASP A 173 8.89 10.49 0.27
N TRP A 174 9.79 9.51 0.26
CA TRP A 174 9.48 8.08 0.12
C TRP A 174 9.49 7.28 1.43
N MET A 175 9.76 7.95 2.56
CA MET A 175 9.59 7.41 3.92
C MET A 175 8.26 7.87 4.53
N ASP A 176 7.21 7.89 3.72
CA ASP A 176 5.90 8.49 3.99
C ASP A 176 4.80 7.45 4.29
N ALA A 177 5.19 6.22 4.66
CA ALA A 177 4.23 5.18 5.05
C ALA A 177 3.38 5.65 6.24
N ASN A 178 2.11 5.22 6.30
CA ASN A 178 1.25 5.49 7.44
C ASN A 178 0.30 4.31 7.72
N GLY A 179 -0.33 4.34 8.90
CA GLY A 179 -1.37 3.37 9.30
C GLY A 179 -0.98 1.91 9.08
N ASN A 180 -1.75 1.22 8.23
CA ASN A 180 -1.57 -0.21 7.94
C ASN A 180 -0.25 -0.53 7.22
N GLU A 181 0.31 0.42 6.47
CA GLU A 181 1.58 0.20 5.78
C GLU A 181 2.74 0.11 6.79
N VAL A 182 2.81 1.06 7.73
CA VAL A 182 3.80 1.03 8.84
C VAL A 182 3.60 -0.22 9.67
N THR A 183 2.35 -0.53 10.02
CA THR A 183 2.01 -1.69 10.85
C THR A 183 2.49 -3.00 10.21
N LEU A 184 2.30 -3.17 8.90
CA LEU A 184 2.76 -4.37 8.20
C LEU A 184 4.30 -4.45 8.17
N TRP A 185 4.97 -3.34 7.85
CA TRP A 185 6.44 -3.29 7.80
C TRP A 185 7.07 -3.58 9.17
N GLN A 186 6.56 -2.94 10.21
CA GLN A 186 7.02 -3.12 11.59
C GLN A 186 6.82 -4.56 12.07
N ARG A 187 5.65 -5.16 11.83
CA ARG A 187 5.38 -6.56 12.22
C ARG A 187 6.33 -7.54 11.54
N MET A 188 6.72 -7.28 10.30
CA MET A 188 7.68 -8.12 9.57
C MET A 188 9.08 -8.06 10.21
N ILE A 189 9.51 -6.88 10.66
CA ILE A 189 10.79 -6.67 11.36
C ILE A 189 10.76 -7.33 12.75
N GLU A 190 9.66 -7.16 13.49
CA GLU A 190 9.51 -7.70 14.86
C GLU A 190 9.38 -9.23 14.90
N LYS A 191 8.89 -9.85 13.80
CA LYS A 191 8.67 -11.29 13.70
C LYS A 191 9.43 -11.86 12.49
N PRO A 192 10.78 -11.87 12.53
CA PRO A 192 11.55 -12.48 11.46
C PRO A 192 11.23 -13.97 11.35
N ASN A 193 11.42 -14.53 10.17
CA ASN A 193 11.14 -15.91 9.76
C ASN A 193 9.64 -16.28 9.71
N PHE A 194 8.73 -15.36 10.03
CA PHE A 194 7.29 -15.54 9.88
C PHE A 194 6.72 -14.64 8.78
N TRP A 195 5.68 -15.16 8.11
CA TRP A 195 4.88 -14.36 7.21
C TRP A 195 3.92 -13.48 8.01
N VAL A 196 3.87 -12.20 7.65
CA VAL A 196 2.83 -11.26 8.07
C VAL A 196 2.10 -10.75 6.84
N GLU A 197 0.77 -10.68 6.89
CA GLU A 197 -0.06 -10.27 5.76
C GLU A 197 -0.94 -9.08 6.13
N SER A 198 -1.29 -8.27 5.13
CA SER A 198 -2.27 -7.19 5.27
C SER A 198 -3.03 -6.93 3.97
N CYS A 199 -4.20 -6.31 4.09
CA CYS A 199 -4.94 -5.69 3.00
C CYS A 199 -4.70 -4.18 3.06
N LEU A 200 -4.11 -3.61 2.01
CA LEU A 200 -3.69 -2.21 1.97
C LEU A 200 -4.48 -1.45 0.91
N SER A 201 -5.05 -0.31 1.27
CA SER A 201 -5.66 0.62 0.32
C SER A 201 -4.60 1.22 -0.59
N LEU A 202 -4.80 1.13 -1.90
CA LEU A 202 -3.88 1.68 -2.89
C LEU A 202 -4.04 3.20 -2.97
N ARG A 203 -2.95 3.93 -2.78
CA ARG A 203 -2.91 5.38 -2.92
C ARG A 203 -3.02 5.77 -4.40
N PRO A 204 -3.59 6.94 -4.73
CA PRO A 204 -3.84 7.37 -6.12
C PRO A 204 -2.60 8.02 -6.75
N THR A 205 -1.66 8.45 -5.90
CA THR A 205 -0.34 8.98 -6.22
C THR A 205 0.62 8.58 -5.10
N LEU A 206 1.89 8.38 -5.44
CA LEU A 206 2.99 8.24 -4.47
C LEU A 206 3.91 9.46 -4.44
N ASP A 207 3.62 10.48 -5.24
CA ASP A 207 4.27 11.76 -5.16
C ASP A 207 3.54 12.60 -4.11
N LEU A 208 4.29 13.17 -3.17
CA LEU A 208 3.74 14.20 -2.29
C LEU A 208 3.40 15.41 -3.18
N ARG A 209 2.10 15.74 -3.30
CA ARG A 209 1.74 17.12 -3.67
C ARG A 209 2.32 18.00 -2.58
N THR A 210 3.42 18.67 -2.87
CA THR A 210 3.72 19.95 -2.23
C THR A 210 2.53 20.86 -2.56
N ASN A 211 1.54 20.92 -1.68
CA ASN A 211 0.63 22.06 -1.60
C ASN A 211 1.47 23.24 -1.10
N SER A 212 2.37 23.72 -1.95
CA SER A 212 2.90 25.07 -1.85
C SER A 212 1.82 25.95 -2.45
N LEU A 213 0.91 26.40 -1.60
CA LEU A 213 0.10 27.58 -1.88
C LEU A 213 1.09 28.74 -2.07
N THR A 214 1.34 29.12 -3.32
CA THR A 214 1.81 30.47 -3.68
C THR A 214 0.61 31.38 -3.79
#